data_AF-A0A060YAJ6-F1
#
_entry.id   AF-A0A060YAJ6-F1
#
_cell.length_a   1.000
_cell.length_b   1.000
_cell.length_c   1.000
_cell.angle_alpha   90.00
_cell.angle_beta   90.00
_cell.angle_gamma   90.00
#
_symmetry.space_group_name_H-M   'P 1'
#
loop_
_entity.id
_entity.type
_entity.pdbx_description
1 polymer ?
#
loop_
_entity_poly.entity_id
_entity_poly.type
_entity_poly.pdbx_seq_one_letter_code
_entity_poly.pdbx_strand_id
1 'polypeptide(L)'
;MRNTINYPLHFDSWPCVLGCQAINTGRHYWGVEVSPTGSWRLGLTSITAPRKGRFPMTPAKGYWTLWRSAQNTLWACCDDPLTKLPVSALPRLVGVYLDFEEGQVSFYDIEKRSHIYTFTDTFKEKVVPVFGCLDGETKIRIVPRPKMPSASASGVR
;
A
#
# COMPACT_ATOMS: atom_id res chain seq x y z
N MET A 1 8.32 -27.09 2.33
CA MET A 1 7.27 -27.10 3.37
C MET A 1 6.49 -25.80 3.27
N ARG A 2 5.17 -25.86 3.03
CA ARG A 2 4.32 -24.65 3.01
C ARG A 2 4.04 -24.27 4.46
N ASN A 3 4.53 -23.13 4.90
CA ASN A 3 4.33 -22.62 6.25
C ASN A 3 2.85 -22.19 6.37
N THR A 4 2.02 -23.01 7.02
CA THR A 4 0.60 -22.73 7.19
C THR A 4 0.46 -21.65 8.27
N ILE A 5 0.22 -20.41 7.84
CA ILE A 5 0.20 -19.24 8.71
C ILE A 5 -1.11 -19.19 9.50
N ASN A 6 -1.03 -19.33 10.83
CA ASN A 6 -2.17 -19.39 11.75
C ASN A 6 -2.49 -18.00 12.36
N TYR A 7 -2.63 -16.96 11.53
CA TYR A 7 -3.10 -15.63 11.95
C TYR A 7 -4.52 -15.40 11.44
N PRO A 8 -5.34 -14.50 12.04
CA PRO A 8 -6.67 -14.20 11.49
C PRO A 8 -6.48 -13.63 10.08
N LEU A 9 -6.67 -14.41 9.03
CA LEU A 9 -6.44 -13.94 7.66
C LEU A 9 -7.59 -13.08 7.14
N HIS A 10 -8.77 -13.21 7.75
CA HIS A 10 -10.00 -12.56 7.30
C HIS A 10 -10.28 -11.29 8.10
N PHE A 11 -10.78 -10.28 7.40
CA PHE A 11 -11.46 -9.13 7.98
C PHE A 11 -12.95 -9.46 8.06
N ASP A 12 -13.62 -9.11 9.17
CA ASP A 12 -15.07 -9.32 9.33
C ASP A 12 -15.89 -8.09 8.90
N SER A 13 -15.32 -6.90 9.02
CA SER A 13 -16.02 -5.61 8.89
C SER A 13 -15.51 -4.75 7.75
N TRP A 14 -14.25 -4.92 7.36
CA TRP A 14 -13.62 -4.20 6.26
C TRP A 14 -13.50 -5.14 5.04
N PRO A 15 -13.92 -4.73 3.83
CA PRO A 15 -13.77 -5.54 2.62
C PRO A 15 -12.33 -5.49 2.11
N CYS A 16 -11.42 -6.02 2.93
CA CYS A 16 -9.99 -6.06 2.68
C CYS A 16 -9.49 -7.50 2.55
N VAL A 17 -8.46 -7.69 1.75
CA VAL A 17 -7.74 -8.95 1.54
C VAL A 17 -6.24 -8.72 1.74
N LEU A 18 -5.54 -9.80 2.08
CA LEU A 18 -4.09 -9.78 2.30
C LEU A 18 -3.34 -10.45 1.14
N GLY A 19 -2.13 -9.99 0.90
CA GLY A 19 -1.15 -10.73 0.10
C GLY A 19 -0.78 -12.05 0.78
N CYS A 20 -0.40 -13.05 -0.02
CA CYS A 20 -0.08 -14.38 0.49
C CYS A 20 1.32 -14.50 1.11
N GLN A 21 2.23 -13.56 0.81
CA GLN A 21 3.62 -13.62 1.25
C GLN A 21 3.91 -12.49 2.25
N ALA A 22 4.32 -12.88 3.45
CA ALA A 22 4.81 -11.96 4.47
C ALA A 22 6.27 -11.58 4.20
N ILE A 23 6.58 -10.31 4.44
CA ILE A 23 7.88 -9.70 4.25
C ILE A 23 8.45 -9.33 5.62
N ASN A 24 9.72 -9.64 5.86
CA ASN A 24 10.39 -9.40 7.13
C ASN A 24 11.85 -8.97 6.99
N THR A 25 12.28 -8.65 5.78
CA THR A 25 13.63 -8.17 5.46
C THR A 25 13.67 -7.67 4.02
N GLY A 26 14.61 -6.77 3.76
CA GLY A 26 15.01 -6.30 2.46
C GLY A 26 14.05 -5.28 1.85
N ARG A 27 14.35 -4.98 0.59
CA ARG A 27 13.63 -3.99 -0.21
C ARG A 27 12.72 -4.65 -1.22
N HIS A 28 11.47 -4.24 -1.24
CA HIS A 28 10.44 -4.82 -2.11
C HIS A 28 9.72 -3.73 -2.90
N TYR A 29 9.39 -4.04 -4.14
CA TYR A 29 8.70 -3.13 -5.03
C TYR A 29 7.73 -3.86 -5.95
N TRP A 30 6.50 -3.38 -6.03
CA TRP A 30 5.49 -3.86 -6.96
C TRP A 30 4.60 -2.72 -7.43
N GLY A 31 3.94 -2.91 -8.56
CA GLY A 31 2.94 -1.98 -9.05
C GLY A 31 1.53 -2.47 -8.73
N VAL A 32 0.60 -1.52 -8.62
CA VAL A 32 -0.82 -1.77 -8.39
C VAL A 32 -1.61 -0.86 -9.31
N GLU A 33 -2.30 -1.44 -10.29
CA GLU A 33 -3.27 -0.72 -11.09
C GLU A 33 -4.55 -0.55 -10.26
N VAL A 34 -5.06 0.67 -10.22
CA VAL A 34 -6.23 1.06 -9.43
C VAL A 34 -7.28 1.71 -10.32
N SER A 35 -8.55 1.48 -9.99
CA SER A 35 -9.65 2.14 -10.70
C SER A 35 -9.56 3.67 -10.59
N PRO A 36 -9.82 4.40 -11.69
CA PRO A 36 -9.87 5.86 -11.68
C PRO A 36 -11.09 6.40 -10.93
N THR A 37 -12.10 5.57 -10.67
CA THR A 37 -13.34 5.89 -9.96
C THR A 37 -13.51 4.97 -8.74
N GLY A 38 -14.45 5.33 -7.87
CA GLY A 38 -14.80 4.51 -6.71
C GLY A 38 -13.84 4.62 -5.53
N SER A 39 -13.94 3.70 -4.58
CA SER A 39 -13.17 3.72 -3.35
C SER A 39 -12.30 2.48 -3.19
N TRP A 40 -11.01 2.73 -2.99
CA TRP A 40 -10.02 1.68 -2.75
C TRP A 40 -9.07 2.04 -1.62
N ARG A 41 -8.50 1.00 -1.02
CA ARG A 41 -7.40 1.07 -0.05
C ARG A 41 -6.29 0.14 -0.52
N LEU A 42 -5.04 0.58 -0.39
CA LEU A 42 -3.87 -0.26 -0.62
C LEU A 42 -2.70 0.16 0.26
N GLY A 43 -1.84 -0.80 0.61
CA GLY A 43 -0.60 -0.55 1.32
C GLY A 43 -0.08 -1.80 2.01
N LEU A 44 0.47 -1.62 3.22
CA LEU A 44 1.00 -2.70 4.06
C LEU A 44 0.31 -2.75 5.41
N THR A 45 0.28 -3.92 6.01
CA THR A 45 -0.16 -4.12 7.40
C THR A 45 0.72 -5.14 8.12
N SER A 46 0.87 -5.00 9.43
CA SER A 46 1.49 -6.01 10.27
C SER A 46 0.69 -7.31 10.27
N ILE A 47 1.37 -8.46 10.34
CA ILE A 47 0.71 -9.76 10.52
C ILE A 47 -0.06 -9.87 11.85
N THR A 48 0.29 -9.06 12.84
CA THR A 48 -0.37 -9.01 14.16
C THR A 48 -1.42 -7.91 14.30
N ALA A 49 -1.65 -7.11 13.25
CA ALA A 49 -2.62 -6.04 13.28
C ALA A 49 -4.06 -6.56 13.54
N PRO A 50 -4.90 -5.83 14.30
CA PRO A 50 -6.28 -6.22 14.56
C PRO A 50 -7.06 -6.26 13.25
N ARG A 51 -7.98 -7.22 13.09
CA ARG A 51 -8.79 -7.38 11.84
C ARG A 51 -10.29 -7.47 12.06
N LYS A 52 -10.70 -7.53 13.32
CA LYS A 52 -12.09 -7.66 13.74
C LYS A 52 -12.65 -6.32 14.16
N GLY A 53 -13.88 -6.04 13.75
CA GLY A 53 -14.59 -4.80 14.02
C GLY A 53 -14.13 -3.63 13.14
N ARG A 54 -14.76 -2.47 13.39
CA ARG A 54 -14.43 -1.22 12.72
C ARG A 54 -13.51 -0.38 13.59
N PHE A 55 -12.33 -0.06 13.05
CA PHE A 55 -11.34 0.78 13.67
C PHE A 55 -10.56 1.55 12.57
N PRO A 56 -9.93 2.68 12.90
CA PRO A 56 -9.06 3.39 11.96
C PRO A 56 -7.83 2.56 11.57
N MET A 57 -7.60 2.35 10.28
CA MET A 57 -6.39 1.69 9.77
C MET A 57 -5.25 2.71 9.69
N THR A 58 -4.51 2.87 10.79
CA THR A 58 -3.40 3.81 10.93
C THR A 58 -2.09 3.11 11.35
N PRO A 59 -0.92 3.77 11.27
CA PRO A 59 0.35 3.20 11.71
C PRO A 59 0.33 2.68 13.14
N ALA A 60 -0.30 3.40 14.09
CA ALA A 60 -0.47 2.93 15.47
C ALA A 60 -1.27 1.61 15.60
N LYS A 61 -2.05 1.24 14.58
CA LYS A 61 -2.76 -0.05 14.49
C LYS A 61 -2.05 -1.05 13.57
N GLY A 62 -0.86 -0.73 13.09
CA GLY A 62 -0.06 -1.56 12.19
C GLY A 62 -0.55 -1.52 10.75
N TYR A 63 -1.00 -0.36 10.27
CA TYR A 63 -1.44 -0.13 8.88
C TYR A 63 -0.74 1.08 8.27
N TRP A 64 -0.09 0.89 7.12
CA TRP A 64 0.54 1.95 6.34
C TRP A 64 -0.09 1.96 4.95
N THR A 65 -1.22 2.67 4.82
CA THR A 65 -2.08 2.58 3.64
C THR A 65 -2.47 3.93 3.07
N LEU A 66 -2.67 3.96 1.76
CA LEU A 66 -3.43 5.00 1.08
C LEU A 66 -4.91 4.60 0.98
N TRP A 67 -5.80 5.59 1.07
CA TRP A 67 -7.23 5.43 0.83
C TRP A 67 -7.73 6.49 -0.14
N ARG A 68 -8.35 6.04 -1.24
CA ARG A 68 -9.12 6.91 -2.12
C ARG A 68 -10.60 6.80 -1.75
N SER A 69 -11.22 7.93 -1.42
CA SER A 69 -12.68 7.99 -1.20
C SER A 69 -13.43 8.03 -2.53
N ALA A 70 -14.73 7.71 -2.50
CA ALA A 70 -15.59 7.83 -3.67
C ALA A 70 -15.67 9.28 -4.22
N GLN A 71 -15.42 10.29 -3.37
CA GLN A 71 -15.40 11.71 -3.71
C GLN A 71 -14.06 12.19 -4.29
N ASN A 72 -13.31 11.31 -4.95
CA ASN A 72 -12.03 11.60 -5.61
C ASN A 72 -10.99 12.26 -4.68
N THR A 73 -11.01 11.93 -3.39
CA THR A 73 -10.01 12.41 -2.45
C THR A 73 -9.08 11.27 -2.08
N LEU A 74 -7.77 11.51 -2.17
CA LEU A 74 -6.74 10.58 -1.75
C LEU A 74 -6.23 10.97 -0.35
N TRP A 75 -6.05 9.98 0.50
CA TRP A 75 -5.60 10.13 1.88
C TRP A 75 -4.41 9.22 2.15
N ALA A 76 -3.41 9.75 2.83
CA ALA A 76 -2.49 8.93 3.60
C ALA A 76 -3.09 8.71 4.99
N CYS A 77 -3.31 7.43 5.35
CA CYS A 77 -3.98 7.05 6.58
C CYS A 77 -3.05 7.13 7.80
N CYS A 78 -2.58 8.33 8.13
CA CYS A 78 -1.70 8.59 9.27
C CYS A 78 -2.44 8.48 10.61
N ASP A 79 -1.68 8.41 11.70
CA ASP A 79 -2.23 8.62 13.03
C ASP A 79 -2.76 10.06 13.14
N ASP A 80 -3.92 10.19 13.76
CA ASP A 80 -4.78 11.39 13.80
C ASP A 80 -4.01 12.74 13.71
N PRO A 81 -4.23 13.58 12.67
CA PRO A 81 -5.23 13.44 11.61
C PRO A 81 -4.74 12.68 10.36
N LEU A 82 -5.72 12.14 9.62
CA LEU A 82 -5.52 11.67 8.25
C LEU A 82 -4.91 12.79 7.39
N THR A 83 -3.91 12.47 6.58
CA THR A 83 -3.29 13.46 5.69
C THR A 83 -3.99 13.45 4.33
N LYS A 84 -4.69 14.54 4.00
CA LYS A 84 -5.29 14.74 2.67
C LYS A 84 -4.20 15.00 1.64
N LEU A 85 -4.18 14.23 0.56
CA LEU A 85 -3.23 14.39 -0.54
C LEU A 85 -3.84 15.23 -1.68
N PRO A 86 -3.02 15.98 -2.42
CA PRO A 86 -3.51 16.83 -3.50
C PRO A 86 -4.16 15.99 -4.62
N VAL A 87 -5.18 16.56 -5.29
CA VAL A 87 -5.91 15.88 -6.38
C VAL A 87 -4.97 15.49 -7.53
N SER A 88 -3.92 16.27 -7.78
CA SER A 88 -2.87 15.95 -8.77
C SER A 88 -2.15 14.62 -8.49
N ALA A 89 -2.16 14.14 -7.24
CA ALA A 89 -1.57 12.88 -6.83
C ALA A 89 -2.47 11.67 -7.08
N LEU A 90 -3.69 11.82 -7.62
CA LEU A 90 -4.55 10.68 -7.97
C LEU A 90 -3.88 9.81 -9.04
N PRO A 91 -3.49 8.57 -8.69
CA PRO A 91 -2.77 7.68 -9.59
C PRO A 91 -3.72 6.69 -10.26
N ARG A 92 -3.36 6.19 -11.45
CA ARG A 92 -3.95 4.97 -12.01
C ARG A 92 -3.06 3.75 -11.81
N LEU A 93 -1.75 3.97 -11.69
CA LEU A 93 -0.76 2.94 -11.43
C LEU A 93 0.14 3.37 -10.26
N VAL A 94 -0.03 2.71 -9.12
CA VAL A 94 0.69 3.00 -7.87
C VAL A 94 1.89 2.08 -7.74
N GLY A 95 3.07 2.64 -7.56
CA GLY A 95 4.25 1.92 -7.11
C GLY A 95 4.27 1.86 -5.60
N VAL A 96 4.35 0.66 -5.02
CA VAL A 96 4.52 0.47 -3.58
C VAL A 96 5.94 -0.01 -3.34
N TYR A 97 6.69 0.76 -2.57
CA TYR A 97 8.06 0.46 -2.18
C TYR A 97 8.11 0.24 -0.67
N LEU A 98 8.80 -0.82 -0.27
CA LEU A 98 9.09 -1.16 1.12
C LEU A 98 10.59 -1.24 1.29
N ASP A 99 11.11 -0.55 2.29
CA ASP A 99 12.42 -0.79 2.89
C ASP A 99 12.19 -1.29 4.31
N PHE A 100 12.36 -2.59 4.55
CA PHE A 100 11.98 -3.18 5.83
C PHE A 100 12.93 -2.71 6.95
N GLU A 101 14.23 -2.71 6.69
CA GLU A 101 15.25 -2.32 7.67
C GLU A 101 15.20 -0.83 8.01
N GLU A 102 14.97 0.04 7.03
CA GLU A 102 14.81 1.48 7.24
C GLU A 102 13.40 1.88 7.66
N GLY A 103 12.47 0.93 7.77
CA GLY A 103 11.13 1.23 8.25
C GLY A 103 10.27 2.04 7.29
N GLN A 104 10.58 2.00 5.99
CA GLN A 104 10.01 2.90 5.00
C GLN A 104 8.91 2.21 4.18
N VAL A 105 7.75 2.87 4.04
CA VAL A 105 6.73 2.53 3.04
C VAL A 105 6.47 3.74 2.16
N SER A 106 6.87 3.68 0.90
CA SER A 106 6.74 4.78 -0.06
C SER A 106 5.79 4.44 -1.20
N PHE A 107 5.00 5.43 -1.61
CA PHE A 107 4.03 5.34 -2.68
C PHE A 107 4.39 6.31 -3.80
N TYR A 108 4.28 5.85 -5.04
CA TYR A 108 4.62 6.62 -6.24
C TYR A 108 3.51 6.52 -7.28
N ASP A 109 3.28 7.61 -8.00
CA ASP A 109 2.53 7.57 -9.25
C ASP A 109 3.54 7.16 -10.34
N ILE A 110 3.41 5.93 -10.83
CA ILE A 110 4.36 5.36 -11.80
C ILE A 110 4.26 6.08 -13.15
N GLU A 111 3.07 6.48 -13.55
CA GLU A 111 2.85 7.14 -14.85
C GLU A 111 3.43 8.55 -14.83
N LYS A 112 3.18 9.32 -13.76
CA LYS A 112 3.73 10.67 -13.58
C LYS A 112 5.18 10.68 -13.08
N ARG A 113 5.72 9.52 -12.69
CA ARG A 113 7.05 9.36 -12.07
C ARG A 113 7.24 10.29 -10.87
N SER A 114 6.18 10.47 -10.08
CA SER A 114 6.17 11.39 -8.94
C SER A 114 5.94 10.65 -7.64
N HIS A 115 6.52 11.16 -6.57
CA HIS A 115 6.23 10.71 -5.21
C HIS A 115 4.79 11.10 -4.82
N ILE A 116 4.10 10.20 -4.10
CA ILE A 116 2.78 10.44 -3.54
C ILE A 116 2.90 10.67 -2.04
N TYR A 117 3.46 9.70 -1.31
CA TYR A 117 3.58 9.76 0.15
C TYR A 117 4.58 8.72 0.67
N THR A 118 5.18 8.98 1.84
CA THR A 118 6.04 8.03 2.56
C THR A 118 5.64 7.96 4.02
N PHE A 119 5.43 6.74 4.52
CA PHE A 119 5.40 6.44 5.94
C PHE A 119 6.79 6.00 6.40
N THR A 120 7.15 6.38 7.62
CA THR A 120 8.36 5.90 8.31
C THR A 120 7.93 5.35 9.67
N ASP A 121 8.33 4.13 10.00
CA ASP A 121 7.96 3.44 11.24
C ASP A 121 8.95 2.31 11.55
N THR A 122 8.96 1.77 12.77
CA THR A 122 9.78 0.60 13.10
C THR A 122 8.95 -0.68 13.04
N PHE A 123 9.22 -1.53 12.05
CA PHE A 123 8.51 -2.81 11.92
C PHE A 123 9.02 -3.84 12.93
N LYS A 124 8.20 -4.12 13.95
CA LYS A 124 8.48 -5.18 14.95
C LYS A 124 8.13 -6.57 14.44
N GLU A 125 7.22 -6.63 13.49
CA GLU A 125 6.60 -7.86 12.98
C GLU A 125 6.68 -7.88 11.46
N LYS A 126 6.43 -9.07 10.88
CA LYS A 126 6.33 -9.19 9.42
C LYS A 126 5.20 -8.31 8.90
N VAL A 127 5.38 -7.75 7.71
CA VAL A 127 4.36 -6.99 7.01
C VAL A 127 3.84 -7.77 5.82
N VAL A 128 2.57 -7.56 5.48
CA VAL A 128 1.91 -8.15 4.32
C VAL A 128 1.20 -7.06 3.52
N PRO A 129 1.16 -7.16 2.18
CA PRO A 129 0.31 -6.30 1.37
C PRO A 129 -1.15 -6.39 1.81
N VAL A 130 -1.85 -5.27 1.84
CA VAL A 130 -3.28 -5.19 2.11
C VAL A 130 -3.97 -4.38 1.02
N PHE A 131 -5.12 -4.88 0.56
CA PHE A 131 -5.92 -4.26 -0.50
C PHE A 131 -7.39 -4.29 -0.11
N GLY A 132 -8.17 -3.29 -0.51
CA GLY A 132 -9.62 -3.31 -0.32
C GLY A 132 -10.34 -2.50 -1.38
N CYS A 133 -11.43 -3.06 -1.91
CA CYS A 133 -12.38 -2.40 -2.79
C CYS A 133 -13.64 -2.15 -1.98
N LEU A 134 -13.97 -0.88 -1.70
CA LEU A 134 -14.95 -0.55 -0.67
C LEU A 134 -16.38 -0.38 -1.22
N ASP A 135 -16.58 -0.51 -2.53
CA ASP A 135 -17.85 -0.22 -3.22
C ASP A 135 -18.33 -1.31 -4.20
N GLY A 136 -17.64 -2.45 -4.30
CA GLY A 136 -18.03 -3.59 -5.13
C GLY A 136 -17.78 -3.43 -6.65
N GLU A 137 -17.65 -2.22 -7.16
CA GLU A 137 -17.35 -1.94 -8.58
C GLU A 137 -15.86 -1.69 -8.82
N THR A 138 -15.16 -1.19 -7.80
CA THR A 138 -13.74 -0.87 -7.88
C THR A 138 -12.90 -2.13 -8.08
N LYS A 139 -11.96 -2.05 -9.02
CA LYS A 139 -10.97 -3.10 -9.30
C LYS A 139 -9.57 -2.63 -8.93
N ILE A 140 -8.82 -3.55 -8.33
CA ILE A 140 -7.39 -3.42 -8.05
C ILE A 140 -6.68 -4.61 -8.68
N ARG A 141 -5.57 -4.37 -9.36
CA ARG A 141 -4.77 -5.43 -9.98
C ARG A 141 -3.30 -5.24 -9.65
N ILE A 142 -2.69 -6.27 -9.06
CA ILE A 142 -1.25 -6.29 -8.83
C ILE A 142 -0.56 -6.49 -10.19
N VAL A 143 0.40 -5.62 -10.49
CA VAL A 143 1.24 -5.76 -11.68
C VAL A 143 2.67 -6.13 -11.26
N PRO A 144 3.25 -7.23 -11.81
CA PRO A 144 4.67 -7.50 -11.65
C PRO A 144 5.48 -6.32 -12.21
N ARG A 145 6.53 -5.92 -11.47
CA ARG A 145 7.47 -4.81 -11.74
C ARG A 145 7.32 -4.17 -13.13
N PRO A 146 6.72 -2.97 -13.26
CA PRO A 146 6.94 -2.16 -14.44
C PRO A 146 8.44 -1.82 -14.50
N LYS A 147 9.08 -2.01 -15.66
CA LYS A 147 10.50 -1.67 -15.86
C LYS A 147 10.70 -0.22 -15.41
N MET A 148 11.61 0.03 -14.46
CA MET A 148 12.12 1.39 -14.26
C MET A 148 12.69 1.86 -15.60
N PRO A 149 12.40 3.09 -16.05
CA PRO A 149 13.13 3.67 -17.17
C PRO A 149 14.60 3.58 -16.83
N SER A 150 15.39 2.89 -17.67
CA SER A 150 16.84 2.86 -17.52
C SER A 150 17.33 4.28 -17.42
N ALA A 151 18.05 4.63 -16.35
CA ALA A 151 18.89 5.80 -16.38
C ALA A 151 19.82 5.63 -17.59
N SER A 152 19.61 6.47 -18.61
CA SER A 152 20.58 6.59 -19.69
C SER A 152 21.89 6.96 -19.03
N ALA A 153 22.83 6.00 -19.01
CA ALA A 153 24.23 6.30 -18.83
C ALA A 153 24.61 7.20 -20.00
N SER A 154 24.58 8.52 -19.79
CA SER A 154 25.33 9.46 -20.58
C SER A 154 26.80 9.17 -20.32
N GLY A 155 27.31 8.18 -21.05
CA GLY A 155 28.73 7.97 -21.23
C GLY A 155 29.28 9.22 -21.91
N VAL A 156 30.13 9.92 -21.17
CA VAL A 156 31.06 10.90 -21.71
C VAL A 156 31.93 10.17 -22.75
N ARG A 157 31.86 10.62 -24.00
CA ARG A 157 32.96 10.62 -24.97
C ARG A 157 32.84 11.86 -25.85
#